data_AF-A0A4D6DN31-F1
#
_entry.id   AF-A0A4D6DN31-F1
#
_cell.length_a   1.000
_cell.length_b   1.000
_cell.length_c   1.000
_cell.angle_alpha   90.00
_cell.angle_beta   90.00
_cell.angle_gamma   90.00
#
_symmetry.space_group_name_H-M   'P 1'
#
loop_
_entity.id
_entity.type
_entity.pdbx_description
1 polymer ?
#
loop_
_entity_poly.entity_id
_entity_poly.type
_entity_poly.pdbx_seq_one_letter_code
_entity_poly.pdbx_strand_id
1 'polypeptide(L)'
;FFWGGWVSGAKRPGEPYSYTHNWPYDPDAGNVPTTPTVMWSFLSILVLFAGAMLVLYVYGQMKELPGDPFNGANGGTLTTAELERGYEFVRPTQRATYKFFAFAVILFLAQVLAGILSAEDFVSGGPGTAIVKVLGVPFSFTVTRAWHTILQIYWFFMCWVGYTIFFLPRLSRVPNGQRFLINLLFALCVIVGAGALFGIYFGHMGYMSDTASYWLGSQGWEFMELGRFWHILMLASFVLWIAIIYRGVRPWITKQNMWSVPAWLFYGSG
;
A
#
# COMPACT_ATOMS: atom_id res chain seq x y z
N PHE A 1 -9.89 -22.69 16.66
CA PHE A 1 -11.19 -22.98 16.00
C PHE A 1 -12.37 -23.01 16.98
N PHE A 2 -12.40 -23.91 17.98
CA PHE A 2 -13.53 -24.02 18.94
C PHE A 2 -13.93 -22.69 19.59
N TRP A 3 -12.95 -21.95 20.14
CA TRP A 3 -13.21 -20.65 20.76
C TRP A 3 -13.86 -19.65 19.79
N GLY A 4 -13.42 -19.60 18.53
CA GLY A 4 -14.01 -18.74 17.51
C GLY A 4 -15.48 -19.07 17.24
N GLY A 5 -15.80 -20.37 17.13
CA GLY A 5 -17.18 -20.85 16.98
C GLY A 5 -18.06 -20.49 18.18
N TRP A 6 -17.52 -20.62 19.40
CA TRP A 6 -18.22 -20.20 20.62
C TRP A 6 -18.49 -18.69 20.64
N VAL A 7 -17.49 -17.86 20.34
CA VAL A 7 -17.65 -16.39 20.29
C VAL A 7 -18.71 -15.99 19.25
N SER A 8 -18.78 -16.69 18.11
CA SER A 8 -19.76 -16.38 17.07
C SER A 8 -21.21 -16.74 17.41
N GLY A 9 -21.45 -17.71 18.31
CA GLY A 9 -22.79 -18.17 18.66
C GLY A 9 -23.26 -17.77 20.07
N ALA A 10 -22.34 -17.49 20.99
CA ALA A 10 -22.68 -17.14 22.36
C ALA A 10 -23.22 -15.71 22.46
N LYS A 11 -24.42 -15.56 23.03
CA LYS A 11 -25.03 -14.25 23.31
C LYS A 11 -24.16 -13.46 24.28
N ARG A 12 -23.98 -12.18 23.99
CA ARG A 12 -23.30 -11.27 24.92
C ARG A 12 -24.17 -11.07 26.17
N PRO A 13 -23.59 -10.97 27.38
CA PRO A 13 -24.36 -10.71 28.59
C PRO A 13 -25.20 -9.44 28.46
N GLY A 14 -26.52 -9.58 28.66
CA GLY A 14 -27.48 -8.46 28.58
C GLY A 14 -27.96 -8.10 27.17
N GLU A 15 -27.48 -8.77 26.12
CA GLU A 15 -27.80 -8.43 24.73
C GLU A 15 -28.44 -9.63 24.00
N PRO A 16 -29.32 -9.39 23.01
CA PRO A 16 -29.99 -10.45 22.26
C PRO A 16 -29.13 -11.07 21.15
N TYR A 17 -27.91 -10.58 20.91
CA TYR A 17 -27.01 -10.98 19.82
C TYR A 17 -25.66 -11.50 20.33
N SER A 18 -24.91 -12.21 19.47
CA SER A 18 -23.61 -12.80 19.82
C SER A 18 -22.46 -11.79 19.87
N TYR A 19 -21.29 -12.20 20.37
CA TYR A 19 -20.11 -11.32 20.45
C TYR A 19 -19.64 -10.79 19.10
N THR A 20 -20.04 -11.43 18.00
CA THR A 20 -19.75 -11.02 16.62
C THR A 20 -20.96 -10.42 15.90
N HIS A 21 -22.00 -9.99 16.64
CA HIS A 21 -23.26 -9.51 16.09
C HIS A 21 -23.94 -10.52 15.14
N ASN A 22 -24.03 -11.78 15.58
CA ASN A 22 -24.62 -12.91 14.85
C ASN A 22 -23.91 -13.26 13.53
N TRP A 23 -22.59 -13.06 13.46
CA TRP A 23 -21.76 -13.52 12.35
C TRP A 23 -21.00 -14.80 12.75
N PRO A 24 -20.86 -15.82 11.88
CA PRO A 24 -21.35 -15.90 10.50
C PRO A 24 -22.84 -16.23 10.42
N TYR A 25 -23.44 -16.03 9.25
CA TYR A 25 -24.83 -16.44 8.98
C TYR A 25 -24.97 -17.94 9.15
N ASP A 26 -25.81 -18.34 10.10
CA ASP A 26 -26.11 -19.74 10.42
C ASP A 26 -27.48 -19.81 11.12
N PRO A 27 -28.56 -20.10 10.38
CA PRO A 27 -29.90 -20.23 10.95
C PRO A 27 -30.02 -21.29 12.05
N ASP A 28 -29.24 -22.38 11.96
CA ASP A 28 -29.30 -23.48 12.92
C ASP A 28 -28.70 -23.07 14.28
N ALA A 29 -27.69 -22.19 14.25
CA ALA A 29 -27.15 -21.54 15.44
C ALA A 29 -27.96 -20.32 15.93
N GLY A 30 -29.03 -19.94 15.22
CA GLY A 30 -29.82 -18.74 15.49
C GLY A 30 -29.16 -17.42 15.04
N ASN A 31 -28.11 -17.50 14.21
CA ASN A 31 -27.38 -16.36 13.69
C ASN A 31 -28.10 -15.77 12.46
N VAL A 32 -28.89 -14.73 12.71
CA VAL A 32 -29.53 -13.90 11.68
C VAL A 32 -29.17 -12.42 11.87
N PRO A 33 -29.22 -11.59 10.80
CA PRO A 33 -28.92 -10.17 10.89
C PRO A 33 -29.74 -9.46 11.97
N THR A 34 -29.06 -8.67 12.80
CA THR A 34 -29.72 -7.91 13.87
C THR A 34 -30.46 -6.69 13.30
N THR A 35 -31.48 -6.21 14.02
CA THR A 35 -32.21 -4.98 13.63
C THR A 35 -31.27 -3.78 13.44
N PRO A 36 -30.29 -3.51 14.33
CA PRO A 36 -29.30 -2.45 14.10
C PRO A 36 -28.49 -2.62 12.82
N THR A 37 -28.08 -3.85 12.46
CA THR A 37 -27.33 -4.12 11.23
C THR A 37 -28.12 -3.66 9.99
N VAL A 38 -29.41 -3.98 9.94
CA VAL A 38 -30.28 -3.58 8.83
C VAL A 38 -30.50 -2.07 8.81
N MET A 39 -30.81 -1.47 9.96
CA MET A 39 -31.05 -0.02 10.06
C MET A 39 -29.83 0.81 9.66
N TRP A 40 -28.64 0.48 10.15
CA TRP A 40 -27.41 1.19 9.80
C TRP A 40 -27.03 1.02 8.33
N SER A 41 -27.35 -0.13 7.72
CA SER A 41 -27.15 -0.33 6.29
C SER A 41 -27.98 0.65 5.46
N PHE A 42 -29.29 0.77 5.74
CA PHE A 42 -30.16 1.75 5.07
C PHE A 42 -29.73 3.19 5.34
N LEU A 43 -29.44 3.54 6.59
CA LEU A 43 -29.03 4.88 6.96
C LEU A 43 -27.71 5.28 6.30
N SER A 44 -26.75 4.36 6.17
CA SER A 44 -25.45 4.65 5.54
C SER A 44 -25.60 5.06 4.07
N ILE A 45 -26.55 4.49 3.34
CA ILE A 45 -26.84 4.84 1.94
C ILE A 45 -27.39 6.27 1.85
N LEU A 46 -28.31 6.64 2.75
CA LEU A 46 -28.87 7.98 2.79
C LEU A 46 -27.81 9.03 3.13
N VAL A 47 -26.94 8.72 4.10
CA VAL A 47 -25.81 9.60 4.48
C VAL A 47 -24.82 9.75 3.31
N LEU A 48 -24.53 8.66 2.59
CA LEU A 48 -23.68 8.70 1.40
C LEU A 48 -24.26 9.64 0.33
N PHE A 49 -25.55 9.52 0.03
CA PHE A 49 -26.22 10.40 -0.93
C PHE A 49 -26.24 11.85 -0.48
N ALA A 50 -26.58 12.12 0.79
CA ALA A 50 -26.55 13.47 1.34
C ALA A 50 -25.16 14.09 1.25
N GLY A 51 -24.12 13.33 1.61
CA GLY A 51 -22.72 13.76 1.51
C GLY A 51 -22.30 14.03 0.06
N ALA A 52 -22.62 13.14 -0.87
CA ALA A 52 -22.32 13.32 -2.29
C ALA A 52 -23.02 14.55 -2.87
N MET A 53 -24.32 14.74 -2.56
CA MET A 53 -25.08 15.92 -2.99
C MET A 53 -24.47 17.21 -2.42
N LEU A 54 -24.10 17.23 -1.13
CA LEU A 54 -23.48 18.38 -0.51
C LEU A 54 -22.13 18.72 -1.17
N VAL A 55 -21.27 17.73 -1.40
CA VAL A 55 -19.96 17.93 -2.05
C VAL A 55 -20.15 18.48 -3.47
N LEU A 56 -21.07 17.90 -4.25
CA LEU A 56 -21.36 18.37 -5.62
C LEU A 56 -21.96 19.78 -5.63
N TYR A 57 -22.84 20.10 -4.68
CA TYR A 57 -23.41 21.44 -4.52
C TYR A 57 -22.33 22.47 -4.19
N VAL A 58 -21.50 22.20 -3.18
CA VAL A 58 -20.40 23.09 -2.77
C VAL A 58 -19.39 23.26 -3.91
N TYR A 59 -19.02 22.19 -4.60
CA TYR A 59 -18.17 22.26 -5.79
C TYR A 59 -18.78 23.12 -6.90
N GLY A 60 -20.07 22.95 -7.19
CA GLY A 60 -20.80 23.77 -8.16
C GLY A 60 -20.77 25.26 -7.81
N GLN A 61 -21.06 25.61 -6.55
CA GLN A 61 -21.00 26.99 -6.07
C GLN A 61 -19.59 27.58 -6.11
N MET A 62 -18.55 26.79 -5.77
CA MET A 62 -17.16 27.25 -5.86
C MET A 62 -16.72 27.53 -7.30
N LYS A 63 -17.24 26.79 -8.29
CA LYS A 63 -16.95 27.03 -9.71
C LYS A 63 -17.53 28.36 -10.21
N GLU A 64 -18.61 28.84 -9.61
CA GLU A 64 -19.28 30.09 -9.97
C GLU A 64 -18.64 31.33 -9.30
N LEU A 65 -17.74 31.15 -8.32
CA LEU A 65 -17.04 32.25 -7.68
C LEU A 65 -16.05 32.92 -8.66
N PRO A 66 -16.10 34.26 -8.81
CA PRO A 66 -15.11 34.98 -9.60
C PRO A 66 -13.74 34.95 -8.92
N GLY A 67 -12.75 34.43 -9.64
CA GLY A 67 -11.43 34.12 -9.11
C GLY A 67 -11.19 32.63 -9.09
N ASP A 68 -11.09 32.02 -10.26
CA ASP A 68 -10.56 30.67 -10.37
C ASP A 68 -9.20 30.64 -9.64
N PRO A 69 -8.95 29.75 -8.67
CA PRO A 69 -7.61 29.57 -8.11
C PRO A 69 -6.57 29.23 -9.20
N PHE A 70 -7.02 28.86 -10.41
CA PHE A 70 -6.22 28.65 -11.60
C PHE A 70 -6.26 29.80 -12.63
N ASN A 71 -7.02 30.88 -12.40
CA ASN A 71 -7.00 32.07 -13.27
C ASN A 71 -5.68 32.83 -13.08
N GLY A 72 -4.70 32.46 -13.91
CA GLY A 72 -3.32 32.92 -13.83
C GLY A 72 -2.31 31.82 -14.16
N ALA A 73 -2.74 30.56 -14.17
CA ALA A 73 -1.94 29.45 -14.69
C ALA A 73 -1.98 29.46 -16.23
N ASN A 74 -1.36 30.47 -16.84
CA ASN A 74 -0.78 30.35 -18.18
C ASN A 74 0.44 29.39 -18.18
N GLY A 75 0.77 28.77 -17.04
CA GLY A 75 1.63 27.60 -17.01
C GLY A 75 0.80 26.42 -17.49
N GLY A 76 1.17 25.86 -18.63
CA GLY A 76 0.48 24.73 -19.23
C GLY A 76 0.22 23.62 -18.21
N THR A 77 -0.77 22.79 -18.52
CA THR A 77 -0.79 21.43 -17.99
C THR A 77 0.63 20.89 -18.14
N LEU A 78 1.18 20.27 -17.09
CA LEU A 78 2.50 19.64 -17.04
C LEU A 78 2.56 18.50 -18.07
N THR A 79 2.46 18.86 -19.33
CA THR A 79 2.57 18.00 -20.49
C THR A 79 4.06 17.82 -20.70
N THR A 80 4.42 16.60 -21.05
CA THR A 80 5.79 16.13 -21.23
C THR A 80 6.64 17.10 -22.06
N ALA A 81 6.02 17.79 -23.02
CA ALA A 81 6.67 18.78 -23.87
C ALA A 81 7.21 20.04 -23.13
N GLU A 82 6.58 20.51 -22.05
CA GLU A 82 7.14 21.62 -21.23
C GLU A 82 8.23 21.15 -20.26
N LEU A 83 8.17 19.89 -19.83
CA LEU A 83 9.23 19.22 -19.06
C LEU A 83 10.48 18.94 -19.91
N GLU A 84 10.32 18.76 -21.22
CA GLU A 84 11.39 18.40 -22.17
C GLU A 84 11.97 19.62 -22.92
N ARG A 85 11.26 20.75 -22.99
CA ARG A 85 11.70 21.96 -23.70
C ARG A 85 12.92 22.64 -23.09
N GLY A 86 13.13 22.46 -21.79
CA GLY A 86 14.37 22.87 -21.14
C GLY A 86 15.30 21.67 -21.11
N TYR A 87 16.54 21.83 -21.58
CA TYR A 87 17.67 20.95 -21.21
C TYR A 87 17.97 21.06 -19.69
N GLU A 88 16.97 20.89 -18.81
CA GLU A 88 17.19 20.67 -17.39
C GLU A 88 17.77 19.27 -17.24
N PHE A 89 19.10 19.24 -17.31
CA PHE A 89 19.97 18.13 -16.95
C PHE A 89 19.30 17.26 -15.88
N VAL A 90 18.79 16.06 -16.26
CA VAL A 90 18.19 15.12 -15.30
C VAL A 90 19.17 14.96 -14.15
N ARG A 91 18.81 15.48 -12.98
CA ARG A 91 19.76 15.63 -11.89
C ARG A 91 20.21 14.24 -11.47
N PRO A 92 21.47 14.05 -11.04
CA PRO A 92 21.96 12.73 -10.63
C PRO A 92 21.09 12.04 -9.55
N THR A 93 20.36 12.81 -8.74
CA THR A 93 19.38 12.30 -7.77
C THR A 93 18.09 11.79 -8.40
N GLN A 94 17.61 12.38 -9.50
CA GLN A 94 16.45 11.90 -10.25
C GLN A 94 16.78 10.59 -10.98
N ARG A 95 17.97 10.46 -11.57
CA ARG A 95 18.41 9.18 -12.14
C ARG A 95 18.50 8.07 -11.09
N ALA A 96 18.82 8.41 -9.85
CA ALA A 96 18.86 7.45 -8.75
C ALA A 96 17.47 6.93 -8.35
N THR A 97 16.36 7.51 -8.81
CA THR A 97 15.01 6.99 -8.54
C THR A 97 14.56 5.95 -9.57
N TYR A 98 15.18 5.87 -10.75
CA TYR A 98 14.81 4.91 -11.80
C TYR A 98 14.83 3.46 -11.34
N LYS A 99 15.78 3.13 -10.47
CA LYS A 99 15.87 1.79 -9.86
C LYS A 99 14.67 1.44 -8.98
N PHE A 100 14.00 2.41 -8.34
CA PHE A 100 12.76 2.15 -7.59
C PHE A 100 11.63 1.74 -8.53
N PHE A 101 11.48 2.43 -9.66
CA PHE A 101 10.48 2.08 -10.68
C PHE A 101 10.80 0.74 -11.35
N ALA A 102 12.06 0.49 -11.69
CA ALA A 102 12.48 -0.81 -12.24
C ALA A 102 12.20 -1.95 -11.25
N PHE A 103 12.52 -1.75 -9.96
CA PHE A 103 12.21 -2.72 -8.92
C PHE A 103 10.69 -2.91 -8.74
N ALA A 104 9.90 -1.83 -8.79
CA ALA A 104 8.44 -1.92 -8.73
C ALA A 104 7.88 -2.74 -9.90
N VAL A 105 8.39 -2.58 -11.12
CA VAL A 105 7.98 -3.40 -12.27
C VAL A 105 8.29 -4.88 -12.05
N ILE A 106 9.47 -5.21 -11.52
CA ILE A 106 9.84 -6.60 -11.20
C ILE A 106 8.85 -7.19 -10.17
N LEU A 107 8.57 -6.45 -9.10
CA LEU A 107 7.64 -6.89 -8.05
C LEU A 107 6.21 -6.99 -8.56
N PHE A 108 5.78 -6.11 -9.46
CA PHE A 108 4.48 -6.17 -10.12
C PHE A 108 4.35 -7.43 -10.97
N LEU A 109 5.36 -7.76 -11.78
CA LEU A 109 5.35 -9.00 -12.56
C LEU A 109 5.34 -10.25 -11.66
N ALA A 110 6.10 -10.23 -10.56
CA ALA A 110 6.08 -11.29 -9.56
C ALA A 110 4.70 -11.42 -8.88
N GLN A 111 4.03 -10.30 -8.60
CA GLN A 111 2.69 -10.26 -8.03
C GLN A 111 1.62 -10.84 -8.98
N VAL A 112 1.70 -10.49 -10.26
CA VAL A 112 0.81 -11.03 -11.31
C VAL A 112 1.04 -12.54 -11.43
N LEU A 113 2.30 -12.99 -11.47
CA LEU A 113 2.63 -14.41 -11.50
C LEU A 113 2.08 -15.14 -10.27
N ALA A 114 2.28 -14.60 -9.06
CA ALA A 114 1.73 -15.17 -7.83
C ALA A 114 0.19 -15.27 -7.88
N GLY A 115 -0.48 -14.28 -8.49
CA GLY A 115 -1.93 -14.30 -8.70
C GLY A 115 -2.38 -15.41 -9.64
N ILE A 116 -1.69 -15.59 -10.78
CA ILE A 116 -1.94 -16.68 -11.72
C ILE A 116 -1.78 -18.03 -11.02
N LEU A 117 -0.69 -18.20 -10.26
CA LEU A 117 -0.42 -19.44 -9.52
C LEU A 117 -1.47 -19.72 -8.44
N SER A 118 -1.95 -18.70 -7.73
CA SER A 118 -3.04 -18.88 -6.75
C SER A 118 -4.39 -19.19 -7.41
N ALA A 119 -4.65 -18.64 -8.60
CA ALA A 119 -5.90 -18.87 -9.32
C ALA A 119 -5.97 -20.30 -9.89
N GLU A 120 -4.81 -20.87 -10.24
CA GLU A 120 -4.72 -22.25 -10.71
C GLU A 120 -5.22 -23.25 -9.68
N ASP A 121 -5.04 -23.03 -8.37
CA ASP A 121 -5.52 -23.98 -7.36
C ASP A 121 -7.06 -24.11 -7.34
N PHE A 122 -7.78 -23.16 -7.94
CA PHE A 122 -9.25 -23.22 -8.12
C PHE A 122 -9.68 -23.90 -9.43
N VAL A 123 -8.73 -24.28 -10.29
CA VAL A 123 -8.98 -24.91 -11.59
C VAL A 123 -8.13 -26.20 -11.69
N SER A 124 -8.58 -27.22 -12.41
CA SER A 124 -7.80 -28.47 -12.52
C SER A 124 -6.62 -28.33 -13.51
N GLY A 125 -5.55 -27.61 -13.11
CA GLY A 125 -4.27 -27.52 -13.82
C GLY A 125 -3.93 -26.15 -14.44
N GLY A 126 -2.67 -25.97 -14.85
CA GLY A 126 -2.15 -24.67 -15.30
C GLY A 126 -0.61 -24.53 -15.27
N PRO A 127 -0.08 -23.30 -15.34
CA PRO A 127 1.35 -23.04 -15.41
C PRO A 127 2.15 -23.41 -14.14
N GLY A 128 1.55 -23.34 -12.96
CA GLY A 128 2.10 -23.77 -11.68
C GLY A 128 2.39 -25.26 -11.61
N THR A 129 1.45 -26.11 -12.05
CA THR A 129 1.71 -27.56 -12.18
C THR A 129 2.83 -27.87 -13.19
N ALA A 130 2.97 -27.08 -14.25
CA ALA A 130 4.11 -27.19 -15.16
C ALA A 130 5.44 -26.73 -14.51
N ILE A 131 5.42 -25.63 -13.76
CA ILE A 131 6.58 -25.13 -13.01
C ILE A 131 7.06 -26.14 -11.97
N VAL A 132 6.15 -26.75 -11.20
CA VAL A 132 6.51 -27.81 -10.24
C VAL A 132 7.15 -29.00 -10.94
N LYS A 133 6.63 -29.40 -12.11
CA LYS A 133 7.22 -30.50 -12.92
C LYS A 133 8.62 -30.19 -13.44
N VAL A 134 8.90 -28.94 -13.79
CA VAL A 134 10.20 -28.53 -14.39
C VAL A 134 11.23 -28.14 -13.33
N LEU A 135 10.85 -27.33 -12.34
CA LEU A 135 11.75 -26.77 -11.33
C LEU A 135 11.79 -27.57 -10.03
N GLY A 136 10.81 -28.46 -9.78
CA GLY A 136 10.73 -29.24 -8.54
C GLY A 136 10.45 -28.42 -7.28
N VAL A 137 10.11 -27.14 -7.40
CA VAL A 137 9.81 -26.24 -6.27
C VAL A 137 8.30 -26.21 -6.06
N PRO A 138 7.78 -26.79 -4.95
CA PRO A 138 6.36 -26.71 -4.65
C PRO A 138 5.99 -25.31 -4.17
N PHE A 139 4.88 -24.78 -4.67
CA PHE A 139 4.24 -23.56 -4.18
C PHE A 139 2.88 -23.93 -3.61
N SER A 140 2.64 -23.60 -2.34
CA SER A 140 1.34 -23.75 -1.69
C SER A 140 0.46 -22.54 -2.00
N PHE A 141 -0.86 -22.75 -2.11
CA PHE A 141 -1.86 -21.68 -2.20
C PHE A 141 -1.61 -20.56 -1.17
N THR A 142 -1.31 -20.93 0.08
CA THR A 142 -1.07 -19.97 1.16
C THR A 142 0.09 -19.03 0.84
N VAL A 143 1.17 -19.55 0.23
CA VAL A 143 2.36 -18.77 -0.15
C VAL A 143 2.08 -17.88 -1.35
N THR A 144 1.47 -18.42 -2.40
CA THR A 144 1.18 -17.65 -3.63
C THR A 144 0.19 -16.54 -3.36
N ARG A 145 -0.84 -16.80 -2.55
CA ARG A 145 -1.78 -15.79 -2.04
C ARG A 145 -1.08 -14.72 -1.19
N ALA A 146 -0.22 -15.13 -0.26
CA ALA A 146 0.53 -14.20 0.58
C ALA A 146 1.42 -13.28 -0.25
N TRP A 147 2.17 -13.84 -1.22
CA TRP A 147 2.95 -13.06 -2.18
C TRP A 147 2.09 -12.11 -3.01
N HIS A 148 0.97 -12.58 -3.55
CA HIS A 148 0.09 -11.76 -4.37
C HIS A 148 -0.40 -10.52 -3.61
N THR A 149 -0.83 -10.68 -2.36
CA THR A 149 -1.36 -9.60 -1.52
C THR A 149 -0.25 -8.65 -1.03
N ILE A 150 0.86 -9.16 -0.50
CA ILE A 150 1.92 -8.30 0.05
C ILE A 150 2.67 -7.55 -1.05
N LEU A 151 2.95 -8.20 -2.19
CA LEU A 151 3.66 -7.55 -3.29
C LEU A 151 2.82 -6.45 -3.91
N GLN A 152 1.48 -6.60 -3.94
CA GLN A 152 0.56 -5.56 -4.43
C GLN A 152 0.74 -4.24 -3.67
N ILE A 153 0.81 -4.32 -2.34
CA ILE A 153 1.07 -3.14 -1.49
C ILE A 153 2.50 -2.64 -1.73
N TYR A 154 3.46 -3.56 -1.84
CA TYR A 154 4.88 -3.25 -1.89
C TYR A 154 5.31 -2.51 -3.16
N TRP A 155 4.94 -3.02 -4.34
CA TRP A 155 5.34 -2.38 -5.61
C TRP A 155 4.69 -1.01 -5.78
N PHE A 156 3.42 -0.87 -5.36
CA PHE A 156 2.71 0.41 -5.38
C PHE A 156 3.44 1.44 -4.51
N PHE A 157 3.85 1.02 -3.31
CA PHE A 157 4.62 1.87 -2.42
C PHE A 157 6.00 2.26 -3.00
N MET A 158 6.69 1.34 -3.68
CA MET A 158 7.96 1.65 -4.37
C MET A 158 7.80 2.72 -5.47
N CYS A 159 6.70 2.68 -6.22
CA CYS A 159 6.37 3.73 -7.18
C CYS A 159 6.17 5.08 -6.49
N TRP A 160 5.45 5.12 -5.37
CA TRP A 160 5.21 6.36 -4.61
C TRP A 160 6.49 6.95 -4.02
N VAL A 161 7.35 6.11 -3.46
CA VAL A 161 8.68 6.52 -2.96
C VAL A 161 9.54 7.08 -4.10
N GLY A 162 9.59 6.37 -5.24
CA GLY A 162 10.32 6.83 -6.42
C GLY A 162 9.82 8.17 -6.95
N TYR A 163 8.50 8.33 -7.02
CA TYR A 163 7.82 9.55 -7.49
C TYR A 163 8.13 10.76 -6.59
N THR A 164 7.91 10.63 -5.28
CA THR A 164 8.12 11.75 -4.33
C THR A 164 9.57 12.25 -4.32
N ILE A 165 10.54 11.34 -4.41
CA ILE A 165 11.96 11.71 -4.49
C ILE A 165 12.32 12.32 -5.85
N PHE A 166 11.68 11.87 -6.94
CA PHE A 166 11.94 12.39 -8.29
C PHE A 166 11.54 13.87 -8.44
N PHE A 167 10.45 14.28 -7.79
CA PHE A 167 9.96 15.67 -7.82
C PHE A 167 10.66 16.59 -6.82
N LEU A 168 11.32 16.05 -5.80
CA LEU A 168 11.97 16.83 -4.75
C LEU A 168 12.92 17.94 -5.27
N PRO A 169 13.78 17.71 -6.29
CA PRO A 169 14.69 18.74 -6.79
C PRO A 169 14.01 19.89 -7.56
N ARG A 170 12.73 19.73 -7.93
CA ARG A 170 11.92 20.78 -8.55
C ARG A 170 11.43 21.79 -7.50
N LEU A 171 11.29 21.36 -6.25
CA LEU A 171 10.83 22.22 -5.15
C LEU A 171 11.99 23.01 -4.54
N SER A 172 13.16 22.39 -4.38
CA SER A 172 14.29 23.02 -3.71
C SER A 172 15.65 22.52 -4.21
N ARG A 173 16.71 23.24 -3.82
CA ARG A 173 18.09 22.79 -4.05
C ARG A 173 18.36 21.50 -3.27
N VAL A 174 18.90 20.50 -3.98
CA VAL A 174 19.25 19.19 -3.42
C VAL A 174 20.23 19.33 -2.24
N PRO A 175 19.89 18.80 -1.05
CA PRO A 175 20.79 18.78 0.11
C PRO A 175 22.03 17.90 -0.11
N ASN A 176 23.13 18.21 0.60
CA ASN A 176 24.35 17.40 0.56
C ASN A 176 24.08 15.97 1.08
N GLY A 177 24.59 14.95 0.38
CA GLY A 177 24.43 13.54 0.77
C GLY A 177 23.08 12.91 0.38
N GLN A 178 22.18 13.62 -0.32
CA GLN A 178 20.87 13.08 -0.70
C GLN A 178 20.98 11.80 -1.55
N ARG A 179 21.94 11.74 -2.48
CA ARG A 179 22.17 10.56 -3.33
C ARG A 179 22.52 9.31 -2.50
N PHE A 180 23.31 9.48 -1.44
CA PHE A 180 23.65 8.37 -0.54
C PHE A 180 22.40 7.87 0.19
N LEU A 181 21.59 8.77 0.74
CA LEU A 181 20.35 8.39 1.44
C LEU A 181 19.35 7.69 0.52
N ILE A 182 19.20 8.15 -0.72
CA ILE A 182 18.35 7.50 -1.74
C ILE A 182 18.87 6.08 -2.04
N ASN A 183 20.20 5.91 -2.12
CA ASN A 183 20.80 4.61 -2.35
C ASN A 183 20.65 3.66 -1.16
N LEU A 184 20.82 4.17 0.05
CA LEU A 184 20.60 3.43 1.28
C LEU A 184 19.14 2.99 1.39
N LEU A 185 18.18 3.92 1.18
CA LEU A 185 16.76 3.61 1.18
C LEU A 185 16.43 2.49 0.18
N PHE A 186 16.92 2.60 -1.05
CA PHE A 186 16.72 1.56 -2.06
C PHE A 186 17.26 0.20 -1.61
N ALA A 187 18.46 0.16 -1.03
CA ALA A 187 19.06 -1.08 -0.54
C ALA A 187 18.20 -1.71 0.57
N LEU A 188 17.70 -0.90 1.52
CA LEU A 188 16.80 -1.38 2.56
C LEU A 188 15.49 -1.92 1.97
N CYS A 189 14.90 -1.25 1.00
CA CYS A 189 13.70 -1.73 0.31
C CYS A 189 13.95 -3.06 -0.43
N VAL A 190 15.07 -3.20 -1.12
CA VAL A 190 15.39 -4.48 -1.79
C VAL A 190 15.56 -5.61 -0.76
N ILE A 191 16.23 -5.34 0.36
CA ILE A 191 16.42 -6.30 1.44
C ILE A 191 15.06 -6.72 2.04
N VAL A 192 14.17 -5.76 2.30
CA VAL A 192 12.81 -6.05 2.81
C VAL A 192 11.98 -6.83 1.79
N GLY A 193 12.01 -6.46 0.51
CA GLY A 193 11.29 -7.18 -0.55
C GLY A 193 11.79 -8.61 -0.74
N ALA A 194 13.11 -8.83 -0.67
CA ALA A 194 13.68 -10.18 -0.67
C ALA A 194 13.26 -10.96 0.59
N GLY A 195 13.30 -10.31 1.76
CA GLY A 195 12.80 -10.87 3.01
C GLY A 195 11.32 -11.27 2.95
N ALA A 196 10.49 -10.50 2.26
CA ALA A 196 9.10 -10.83 1.99
C ALA A 196 8.97 -12.11 1.17
N LEU A 197 9.69 -12.19 0.04
CA LEU A 197 9.61 -13.35 -0.84
C LEU A 197 10.10 -14.62 -0.15
N PHE A 198 11.33 -14.60 0.36
CA PHE A 198 11.94 -15.79 0.95
C PHE A 198 11.39 -16.12 2.33
N GLY A 199 11.17 -15.12 3.19
CA GLY A 199 10.64 -15.32 4.54
C GLY A 199 9.26 -15.97 4.53
N ILE A 200 8.35 -15.47 3.70
CA ILE A 200 6.99 -16.03 3.59
C ILE A 200 7.06 -17.49 3.08
N TYR A 201 7.90 -17.77 2.09
CA TYR A 201 8.07 -19.14 1.57
C TYR A 201 8.59 -20.09 2.63
N PHE A 202 9.74 -19.78 3.24
CA PHE A 202 10.37 -20.67 4.23
C PHE A 202 9.54 -20.80 5.52
N GLY A 203 8.82 -19.74 5.90
CA GLY A 203 7.91 -19.75 7.04
C GLY A 203 6.73 -20.69 6.84
N HIS A 204 6.01 -20.58 5.72
CA HIS A 204 4.83 -21.42 5.45
C HIS A 204 5.16 -22.86 5.05
N MET A 205 6.31 -23.10 4.42
CA MET A 205 6.75 -24.45 4.06
C MET A 205 7.32 -25.24 5.25
N GLY A 206 7.40 -24.64 6.43
CA GLY A 206 7.88 -25.32 7.64
C GLY A 206 9.38 -25.55 7.69
N TYR A 207 10.16 -24.82 6.90
CA TYR A 207 11.63 -24.90 6.90
C TYR A 207 12.27 -24.13 8.07
N MET A 208 11.48 -23.38 8.83
CA MET A 208 11.92 -22.56 9.97
C MET A 208 11.20 -23.02 11.25
N SER A 209 11.86 -22.87 12.40
CA SER A 209 11.19 -23.04 13.70
C SER A 209 10.17 -21.92 13.94
N ASP A 210 9.19 -22.14 14.83
CA ASP A 210 8.12 -21.15 15.10
C ASP A 210 8.66 -19.77 15.48
N THR A 211 9.69 -19.72 16.34
CA THR A 211 10.34 -18.46 16.73
C THR A 211 11.05 -17.80 15.56
N ALA A 212 11.75 -18.60 14.73
CA ALA A 212 12.42 -18.07 13.54
C ALA A 212 11.40 -17.57 12.50
N SER A 213 10.28 -18.27 12.32
CA SER A 213 9.20 -17.88 11.41
C SER A 213 8.53 -16.58 11.85
N TYR A 214 8.26 -16.41 13.15
CA TYR A 214 7.72 -15.15 13.69
C TYR A 214 8.62 -13.94 13.39
N TRP A 215 9.94 -14.11 13.50
CA TRP A 215 10.91 -13.01 13.29
C TRP A 215 11.27 -12.78 11.82
N LEU A 216 11.54 -13.84 11.06
CA LEU A 216 12.11 -13.79 9.71
C LEU A 216 11.24 -14.46 8.64
N GLY A 217 10.22 -15.22 9.04
CA GLY A 217 9.31 -15.95 8.15
C GLY A 217 7.98 -15.22 7.94
N SER A 218 6.87 -15.90 8.28
CA SER A 218 5.51 -15.34 8.23
C SER A 218 4.82 -15.27 9.59
N GLN A 219 4.04 -14.19 9.81
CA GLN A 219 3.19 -14.03 11.00
C GLN A 219 1.78 -14.63 10.82
N GLY A 220 1.39 -15.01 9.60
CA GLY A 220 0.09 -15.62 9.31
C GLY A 220 -1.11 -14.65 9.30
N TRP A 221 -0.88 -13.34 9.38
CA TRP A 221 -1.92 -12.32 9.21
C TRP A 221 -1.93 -11.81 7.77
N GLU A 222 -3.08 -11.89 7.10
CA GLU A 222 -3.23 -11.34 5.76
C GLU A 222 -2.91 -9.84 5.74
N PHE A 223 -2.25 -9.37 4.67
CA PHE A 223 -1.66 -8.03 4.52
C PHE A 223 -0.49 -7.70 5.46
N MET A 224 -0.28 -8.47 6.53
CA MET A 224 0.79 -8.31 7.52
C MET A 224 1.60 -9.62 7.63
N GLU A 225 1.83 -10.27 6.49
CA GLU A 225 2.46 -11.60 6.40
C GLU A 225 3.94 -11.55 6.82
N LEU A 226 4.62 -10.40 6.72
CA LEU A 226 6.05 -10.27 6.99
C LEU A 226 6.46 -10.63 8.43
N GLY A 227 7.58 -11.33 8.58
CA GLY A 227 8.25 -11.50 9.87
C GLY A 227 8.53 -10.16 10.59
N ARG A 228 8.62 -10.20 11.92
CA ARG A 228 8.77 -9.00 12.77
C ARG A 228 10.02 -8.17 12.45
N PHE A 229 11.13 -8.83 12.10
CA PHE A 229 12.36 -8.15 11.70
C PHE A 229 12.15 -7.33 10.42
N TRP A 230 11.50 -7.91 9.42
CA TRP A 230 11.21 -7.24 8.16
C TRP A 230 10.26 -6.06 8.35
N HIS A 231 9.28 -6.16 9.25
CA HIS A 231 8.43 -5.03 9.63
C HIS A 231 9.23 -3.87 10.24
N ILE A 232 10.16 -4.15 11.14
CA ILE A 232 11.01 -3.12 11.75
C ILE A 232 11.90 -2.46 10.70
N LEU A 233 12.49 -3.26 9.80
CA LEU A 233 13.35 -2.74 8.73
C LEU A 233 12.55 -1.92 7.71
N MET A 234 11.33 -2.35 7.41
CA MET A 234 10.38 -1.59 6.59
C MET A 234 10.04 -0.25 7.25
N LEU A 235 9.69 -0.25 8.54
CA LEU A 235 9.43 0.98 9.29
C LEU A 235 10.65 1.92 9.29
N ALA A 236 11.85 1.38 9.50
CA ALA A 236 13.08 2.16 9.41
C ALA A 236 13.27 2.78 8.02
N SER A 237 12.90 2.05 6.96
CA SER A 237 12.93 2.55 5.57
C SER A 237 11.90 3.67 5.37
N PHE A 238 10.70 3.54 5.91
CA PHE A 238 9.67 4.59 5.90
C PHE A 238 10.14 5.86 6.61
N VAL A 239 10.72 5.73 7.81
CA VAL A 239 11.26 6.87 8.56
C VAL A 239 12.40 7.54 7.79
N LEU A 240 13.29 6.75 7.17
CA LEU A 240 14.35 7.29 6.32
C LEU A 240 13.79 8.04 5.10
N TRP A 241 12.75 7.51 4.47
CA TRP A 241 12.06 8.16 3.35
C TRP A 241 11.46 9.51 3.75
N ILE A 242 10.73 9.57 4.87
CA ILE A 242 10.20 10.82 5.41
C ILE A 242 11.34 11.81 5.70
N ALA A 243 12.45 11.35 6.29
CA ALA A 243 13.62 12.19 6.54
C ALA A 243 14.25 12.75 5.24
N ILE A 244 14.29 11.95 4.16
CA ILE A 244 14.77 12.37 2.83
C ILE A 244 13.88 13.48 2.27
N ILE A 245 12.55 13.30 2.32
CA ILE A 245 11.58 14.30 1.86
C ILE A 245 11.70 15.56 2.71
N TYR A 246 11.63 15.44 4.04
CA TYR A 246 11.73 16.57 4.96
C TYR A 246 12.98 17.41 4.71
N ARG A 247 14.14 16.76 4.53
CA ARG A 247 15.40 17.47 4.22
C ARG A 247 15.33 18.27 2.92
N GLY A 248 14.65 17.75 1.89
CA GLY A 248 14.47 18.46 0.63
C GLY A 248 13.43 19.56 0.72
N VAL A 249 12.32 19.35 1.43
CA VAL A 249 11.21 20.31 1.46
C VAL A 249 11.43 21.42 2.51
N ARG A 250 12.17 21.16 3.59
CA ARG A 250 12.40 22.13 4.70
C ARG A 250 12.87 23.52 4.24
N PRO A 251 13.83 23.67 3.31
CA PRO A 251 14.26 25.00 2.85
C PRO A 251 13.19 25.76 2.03
N TRP A 252 12.19 25.05 1.54
CA TRP A 252 11.14 25.61 0.68
C TRP A 252 9.88 26.00 1.44
N ILE A 253 9.53 25.32 2.54
CA ILE A 253 8.33 25.66 3.34
C ILE A 253 8.52 27.00 4.04
N THR A 254 7.61 27.92 3.76
CA THR A 254 7.46 29.24 4.39
C THR A 254 6.01 29.46 4.81
N LYS A 255 5.73 30.46 5.66
CA LYS A 255 4.36 30.79 6.08
C LYS A 255 3.43 31.14 4.91
N GLN A 256 3.98 31.54 3.76
CA GLN A 256 3.23 31.97 2.58
C GLN A 256 2.83 30.80 1.66
N ASN A 257 3.57 29.68 1.65
CA ASN A 257 3.33 28.56 0.74
C ASN A 257 2.90 27.27 1.44
N MET A 258 2.66 27.31 2.75
CA MET A 258 2.30 26.14 3.54
C MET A 258 0.97 25.46 3.16
N TRP A 259 0.13 26.15 2.38
CA TRP A 259 -1.16 25.66 1.87
C TRP A 259 -1.13 25.33 0.37
N SER A 260 0.03 25.43 -0.27
CA SER A 260 0.17 25.13 -1.70
C SER A 260 0.13 23.62 -1.99
N VAL A 261 -0.22 23.24 -3.22
CA VAL A 261 -0.33 21.84 -3.65
C VAL A 261 0.92 21.00 -3.31
N PRO A 262 2.16 21.49 -3.48
CA PRO A 262 3.34 20.71 -3.08
C PRO A 262 3.50 20.56 -1.56
N ALA A 263 2.99 21.49 -0.75
CA ALA A 263 2.96 21.35 0.71
C ALA A 263 1.93 20.27 1.14
N TRP A 264 0.82 20.13 0.42
CA TRP A 264 -0.14 19.04 0.64
C TRP A 264 0.44 17.66 0.31
N LEU A 265 1.26 17.55 -0.75
CA LEU A 265 2.01 16.31 -1.04
C LEU A 265 2.97 15.93 0.09
N PHE A 266 3.55 16.93 0.77
CA PHE A 266 4.35 16.70 1.97
C PHE A 266 3.49 16.23 3.16
N TYR A 267 2.33 16.87 3.41
CA TYR A 267 1.42 16.42 4.48
C TYR A 267 0.86 15.01 4.24
N GLY A 268 0.59 14.64 2.98
CA GLY A 268 0.13 13.29 2.62
C GLY A 268 1.22 12.22 2.61
N SER A 269 2.47 12.57 2.95
CA SER A 269 3.58 11.61 3.12
C SER A 269 3.78 11.14 4.56
N GLY A 270 2.99 11.66 5.51
CA GLY A 270 2.96 11.27 6.92
C GLY A 270 1.68 10.57 7.34
#